data_AF-A0A2E4UPC3-F1
#
_entry.id   AF-A0A2E4UPC3-F1
#
_cell.length_a   1.000
_cell.length_b   1.000
_cell.length_c   1.000
_cell.angle_alpha   90.00
_cell.angle_beta   90.00
_cell.angle_gamma   90.00
#
_symmetry.space_group_name_H-M   'P 1'
#
loop_
_entity.id
_entity.type
_entity.pdbx_description
1 polymer ?
#
loop_
_entity_poly.entity_id
_entity_poly.type
_entity_poly.pdbx_seq_one_letter_code
_entity_poly.pdbx_strand_id
1 'polypeptide(L)' 'MSGKTGIFYRRDPASVVVMLEGKTVFEYKTVEDFVRTHVRAVNDLNKREKEAEAKIEKIFAAQYMPIQPPDTYSDFDE' A
#
# COMPACT_ATOMS: atom_id res chain seq x y z
N MET A 1 -18.14 -27.99 1.61
CA MET A 1 -17.93 -27.82 3.06
C MET A 1 -17.37 -26.43 3.29
N SER A 2 -18.01 -25.60 4.13
CA SER A 2 -17.47 -24.28 4.50
C SER A 2 -16.30 -24.48 5.46
N GLY A 3 -15.07 -24.41 4.94
CA GLY A 3 -13.86 -24.49 5.76
C GLY A 3 -13.66 -23.23 6.61
N LYS A 4 -12.91 -23.34 7.72
CA LYS A 4 -12.59 -22.19 8.58
C LYS A 4 -11.65 -21.24 7.84
N THR A 5 -11.99 -19.96 7.83
CA THR A 5 -11.15 -18.87 7.30
C THR A 5 -10.95 -17.83 8.40
N GLY A 6 -9.70 -17.42 8.63
CA GLY A 6 -9.37 -16.44 9.66
C GLY A 6 -8.01 -16.65 10.30
N ILE A 7 -7.76 -15.89 11.36
CA ILE A 7 -6.53 -15.94 12.17
C ILE A 7 -6.86 -16.63 13.49
N PHE A 8 -6.06 -17.61 13.87
CA PHE A 8 -6.26 -18.44 15.05
C PHE A 8 -5.00 -18.46 15.92
N TYR A 9 -5.20 -18.45 17.24
CA TYR A 9 -4.12 -18.55 18.21
C TYR A 9 -4.03 -20.00 18.73
N ARG A 10 -2.84 -20.61 18.65
CA ARG A 10 -2.54 -21.90 19.27
C ARG A 10 -1.86 -21.65 20.60
N ARG A 11 -2.26 -22.41 21.63
CA ARG A 11 -1.81 -22.20 23.02
C ARG A 11 -0.50 -22.91 23.35
N ASP A 12 -0.20 -24.04 22.71
CA ASP A 12 1.01 -24.83 22.95
C ASP A 12 1.46 -25.60 21.68
N PRO A 13 2.65 -25.29 21.10
CA PRO A 13 3.43 -24.10 21.37
C PRO A 13 2.65 -22.85 20.94
N ALA A 14 2.83 -21.75 21.69
CA ALA A 14 2.20 -20.46 21.38
C ALA A 14 2.52 -20.06 19.93
N SER A 15 1.50 -19.87 19.09
CA SER A 15 1.69 -19.55 17.66
C SER A 15 0.41 -18.99 17.05
N VAL A 16 0.54 -18.36 15.88
CA VAL A 16 -0.59 -17.78 15.13
C VAL A 16 -0.71 -18.48 13.79
N VAL A 17 -1.91 -19.01 13.49
CA VAL A 17 -2.20 -19.75 12.27
C VAL A 17 -3.20 -18.98 11.42
N VAL A 18 -2.87 -18.76 10.16
CA VAL A 18 -3.77 -18.18 9.17
C VAL A 18 -4.37 -19.32 8.36
N MET A 19 -5.69 -19.42 8.36
CA MET A 19 -6.43 -20.43 7.60
C MET A 19 -7.27 -19.78 6.51
N LEU A 20 -7.34 -20.45 5.36
CA LEU A 20 -8.20 -20.13 4.24
C LEU A 20 -8.92 -21.40 3.81
N GLU A 21 -10.26 -21.39 3.85
CA GLU A 21 -11.10 -22.53 3.43
C GLU A 21 -10.72 -23.85 4.11
N GLY A 22 -10.34 -23.79 5.39
CA GLY A 22 -9.94 -24.96 6.18
C GLY A 22 -8.51 -25.44 5.93
N LYS A 23 -7.73 -24.77 5.07
CA LYS A 23 -6.30 -25.04 4.86
C LYS A 23 -5.45 -24.01 5.59
N THR A 24 -4.39 -24.47 6.26
CA THR A 24 -3.36 -23.58 6.79
C THR A 24 -2.57 -22.98 5.63
N VAL A 25 -2.60 -21.67 5.49
CA VAL A 25 -1.85 -20.94 4.47
C VAL A 25 -0.57 -20.32 5.04
N PHE A 26 -0.56 -20.01 6.33
CA PHE A 26 0.62 -19.46 7.01
C PHE A 26 0.61 -19.79 8.50
N GLU A 27 1.79 -19.94 9.08
CA GLU A 27 1.98 -20.12 10.52
C GLU A 27 3.13 -19.23 11.01
N TYR A 28 2.87 -18.46 12.06
CA TYR A 28 3.85 -17.62 12.74
C TYR A 28 4.19 -18.25 14.09
N LYS A 29 5.48 -18.34 14.40
CA LYS A 29 5.99 -18.95 15.64
C LYS A 29 5.66 -18.14 16.87
N THR A 30 5.46 -16.82 16.74
CA THR A 30 5.06 -15.94 17.84
C THR A 30 4.05 -14.90 17.37
N VAL A 31 3.38 -14.26 18.33
CA VAL A 31 2.47 -13.15 18.03
C VAL A 31 3.27 -11.93 17.55
N GLU A 32 4.48 -11.67 18.07
CA GLU A 32 5.30 -10.55 17.62
C GLU A 32 5.70 -10.68 16.14
N ASP A 33 5.98 -11.90 15.66
CA ASP A 33 6.32 -12.16 14.26
C ASP A 33 5.13 -11.88 13.33
N PHE A 34 3.92 -12.24 13.76
CA PHE A 34 2.69 -11.94 13.05
C PHE A 34 2.47 -10.42 12.94
N VAL A 35 2.52 -9.70 14.08
CA VAL A 35 2.31 -8.25 14.12
C VAL A 35 3.34 -7.51 13.29
N ARG A 36 4.63 -7.87 13.41
CA ARG A 36 5.71 -7.23 12.64
C ARG A 36 5.51 -7.39 11.14
N THR A 37 5.13 -8.59 10.70
CA THR A 37 4.86 -8.86 9.29
C THR A 37 3.66 -8.05 8.79
N HIS A 38 2.60 -7.97 9.60
CA HIS A 38 1.40 -7.24 9.24
C HIS A 38 1.65 -5.73 9.12
N VAL A 39 2.38 -5.13 10.06
CA VAL A 39 2.74 -3.70 10.02
C VAL A 39 3.60 -3.37 8.80
N ARG A 40 4.58 -4.23 8.46
CA ARG A 40 5.40 -4.04 7.25
C ARG A 40 4.55 -4.08 5.97
N ALA A 41 3.66 -5.07 5.87
CA ALA A 41 2.78 -5.19 4.70
C ALA A 41 1.88 -3.97 4.51
N VAL A 42 1.28 -3.46 5.60
CA VAL A 42 0.45 -2.25 5.57
C VAL A 42 1.27 -1.02 5.16
N ASN A 43 2.46 -0.85 5.71
CA ASN A 43 3.33 0.27 5.34
C ASN A 43 3.76 0.23 3.87
N ASP A 44 4.07 -0.95 3.35
CA ASP A 44 4.41 -1.14 1.94
C ASP A 44 3.22 -0.85 1.01
N LEU A 45 1.99 -1.24 1.40
CA LEU A 45 0.78 -0.91 0.66
C LEU A 45 0.54 0.61 0.63
N ASN A 46 0.58 1.26 1.79
CA ASN A 46 0.43 2.71 1.89
C ASN A 46 1.46 3.47 1.06
N LYS A 47 2.71 2.98 1.02
CA LYS A 47 3.76 3.58 0.19
C LYS A 47 3.43 3.45 -1.30
N ARG A 48 2.97 2.29 -1.74
CA ARG A 48 2.58 2.05 -3.14
C ARG A 48 1.37 2.90 -3.56
N GLU A 49 0.40 3.08 -2.67
CA GLU A 49 -0.75 3.96 -2.92
C GLU A 49 -0.31 5.41 -3.13
N LYS A 50 0.55 5.95 -2.24
CA LYS A 50 1.12 7.29 -2.41
C LYS A 50 1.94 7.45 -3.70
N GLU A 51 2.70 6.41 -4.07
CA GLU A 51 3.44 6.42 -5.34
C GLU A 51 2.51 6.39 -6.55
N ALA A 52 1.37 5.71 -6.46
CA ALA A 52 0.35 5.68 -7.51
C ALA A 52 -0.32 7.06 -7.64
N GLU A 53 -0.71 7.68 -6.53
CA GLU A 53 -1.25 9.04 -6.50
C GLU A 53 -0.29 10.06 -7.10
N ALA A 54 0.99 10.03 -6.71
CA ALA A 54 2.00 10.93 -7.26
C ALA A 54 2.23 10.76 -8.76
N LYS A 55 2.02 9.55 -9.31
CA LYS A 55 2.06 9.32 -10.77
C LYS A 55 0.83 9.91 -11.46
N ILE A 56 -0.36 9.75 -10.86
CA ILE A 56 -1.60 10.31 -11.39
C ILE A 56 -1.53 11.84 -11.41
N GLU A 57 -1.04 12.47 -10.33
CA GLU A 57 -0.86 13.92 -10.25
C GLU A 57 0.11 14.44 -11.32
N LYS A 58 1.24 13.75 -11.56
CA LYS A 58 2.18 14.09 -12.64
C LYS A 58 1.55 14.02 -14.02
N ILE A 59 0.75 12.97 -14.29
CA ILE A 59 0.05 12.82 -15.57
C ILE A 59 -1.00 13.93 -15.73
N PHE A 60 -1.75 14.22 -14.67
CA PHE A 60 -2.75 15.28 -14.68
C PHE A 60 -2.12 16.66 -14.90
N ALA A 61 -1.03 16.99 -14.20
CA ALA A 61 -0.30 18.25 -14.40
C ALA A 61 0.22 18.36 -15.85
N ALA A 62 0.81 17.29 -16.40
CA ALA A 62 1.30 17.28 -17.78
C ALA A 62 0.19 17.44 -18.83
N GLN A 63 -1.04 16.99 -18.53
CA GLN A 63 -2.14 16.99 -19.49
C GLN A 63 -3.05 18.22 -19.36
N TYR A 64 -3.16 18.82 -18.17
CA TYR A 64 -4.16 19.86 -17.87
C TYR A 64 -3.58 21.18 -17.34
N MET A 65 -2.27 21.28 -17.06
CA MET A 65 -1.62 22.58 -16.92
C MET A 65 -0.99 22.95 -18.26
N PRO A 66 -1.63 23.80 -19.09
CA PRO A 66 -0.93 24.40 -20.20
C PRO A 66 0.27 25.15 -19.62
N ILE A 67 1.46 24.82 -20.12
CA ILE A 67 2.67 25.60 -19.91
C ILE A 67 2.27 27.04 -20.20
N GLN A 68 2.22 27.91 -19.18
CA GLN A 68 2.00 29.32 -19.47
C GLN A 68 3.12 29.70 -20.45
N PRO A 69 2.78 30.27 -21.63
CA PRO A 69 3.82 30.73 -22.54
C PRO A 69 4.74 31.66 -21.73
N PRO A 70 6.07 31.56 -21.90
CA PRO A 70 6.97 32.49 -21.22
C PRO A 70 6.47 33.91 -21.51
N ASP A 71 6.39 34.77 -20.50
CA ASP A 71 5.91 36.15 -20.63
C ASP A 71 6.65 36.85 -21.79
N THR A 72 6.04 36.92 -22.97
CA THR A 72 6.59 37.63 -24.13
C THR A 72 6.19 39.10 -24.09
N TYR A 73 6.41 39.75 -22.96
CA TYR A 73 6.41 41.22 -22.86
C TYR A 73 7.79 41.68 -22.40
N SER A 74 8.80 41.36 -23.21
CA SER A 74 9.96 42.21 -23.38
C SER A 74 9.69 43.12 -24.57
N ASP A 75 9.77 44.41 -24.31
CA ASP A 75 9.79 45.53 -25.26
C ASP A 75 8.44 45.90 -25.88
N PHE A 76 7.85 47.00 -25.40
CA PHE A 76 7.47 48.18 -26.18
C PHE A 76 6.81 49.16 -25.21
N ASP A 77 7.56 50.17 -24.77
CA ASP A 77 7.06 51.54 -24.73
C ASP A 77 8.26 52.51 -24.80
N GLU A 78 8.12 53.44 -25.74
CA GLU A 78 9.05 54.44 -26.28
C GLU A 78 9.48 55.52 -25.29
#